data_AF-A0A0D0C7B3-F1
#
_entry.id   AF-A0A0D0C7B3-F1
#
_cell.length_a   1.000
_cell.length_b   1.000
_cell.length_c   1.000
_cell.angle_alpha   90.00
_cell.angle_beta   90.00
_cell.angle_gamma   90.00
#
_symmetry.space_group_name_H-M   'P 1'
#
loop_
_entity.id
_entity.type
_entity.pdbx_description
1 polymer ?
#
loop_
_entity_poly.entity_id
_entity_poly.type
_entity_poly.pdbx_seq_one_letter_code
_entity_poly.pdbx_strand_id
1 'polypeptide(L)'
;MSNSLNLTQDGFILLALLAGSDVDVGIPGIGPQTVLALLRCSFCNNIVADYARWSHSPDLLSLYFQELKQSIFNELRTNKHGELSSRLPGSAYALENSRFPSSASVAMCLAPPSAWSDTNKAPSTMGWGTRLPDVPKFTHFCREIIGYSSDQRVLEIFQKMLWLALVMSIPQIQLIVGSNLSPLFPQ
;
A
#
# COMPACT_ATOMS: atom_id res chain seq x y z
N MET A 1 -0.08 28.99 0.92
CA MET A 1 -1.14 28.20 1.54
C MET A 1 -0.67 26.76 1.57
N SER A 2 -0.48 26.17 2.75
CA SER A 2 -0.01 24.80 2.89
C SER A 2 -1.10 23.82 2.40
N ASN A 3 -0.90 23.26 1.20
CA ASN A 3 -1.75 22.24 0.59
C ASN A 3 -1.57 20.89 1.31
N SER A 4 -2.06 20.76 2.54
CA SER A 4 -2.24 19.45 3.14
C SER A 4 -3.45 18.80 2.47
N LEU A 5 -3.19 17.93 1.50
CA LEU A 5 -4.16 17.00 0.95
C LEU A 5 -4.57 16.05 2.08
N ASN A 6 -5.61 16.39 2.84
CA ASN A 6 -6.17 15.56 3.91
C ASN A 6 -6.90 14.33 3.32
N LEU A 7 -6.17 13.49 2.58
CA LEU A 7 -6.68 12.27 1.96
C LEU A 7 -6.88 11.21 3.05
N THR A 8 -8.14 10.84 3.26
CA THR A 8 -8.53 9.68 4.07
C THR A 8 -8.39 8.40 3.25
N GLN A 9 -8.54 7.24 3.91
CA GLN A 9 -8.60 5.95 3.22
C GLN A 9 -9.68 5.94 2.13
N ASP A 10 -10.87 6.47 2.41
CA ASP A 10 -11.95 6.61 1.42
C ASP A 10 -11.52 7.45 0.22
N GLY A 11 -10.77 8.52 0.47
CA GLY A 11 -10.21 9.38 -0.57
C GLY A 11 -9.24 8.64 -1.50
N PHE A 12 -8.37 7.79 -0.94
CA PHE A 12 -7.48 6.95 -1.74
C PHE A 12 -8.22 5.88 -2.54
N ILE A 13 -9.25 5.28 -1.97
CA ILE A 13 -10.09 4.31 -2.68
C ILE A 13 -10.79 5.00 -3.86
N LEU A 14 -11.40 6.16 -3.64
CA LEU A 14 -12.05 6.89 -4.71
C LEU A 14 -11.05 7.30 -5.82
N LEU A 15 -9.85 7.72 -5.43
CA LEU A 15 -8.76 8.03 -6.37
C LEU A 15 -8.41 6.81 -7.21
N ALA A 16 -8.18 5.66 -6.60
CA ALA A 16 -7.84 4.42 -7.28
C ALA A 16 -8.93 3.95 -8.25
N LEU A 17 -10.21 4.13 -7.89
CA LEU A 17 -11.35 3.70 -8.69
C LEU A 17 -11.71 4.68 -9.82
N LEU A 18 -11.48 5.98 -9.64
CA LEU A 18 -11.83 7.00 -10.65
C LEU A 18 -10.68 7.35 -11.59
N ALA A 19 -9.48 7.57 -11.05
CA ALA A 19 -8.31 7.96 -11.84
C ALA A 19 -7.56 6.76 -12.44
N GLY A 20 -7.87 5.55 -11.95
CA GLY A 20 -7.22 4.31 -12.34
C GLY A 20 -6.11 3.90 -11.37
N SER A 21 -5.89 2.60 -11.30
CA SER A 21 -4.88 1.92 -10.46
C SER A 21 -4.65 0.50 -10.99
N ASP A 22 -3.84 -0.28 -10.29
CA ASP A 22 -3.62 -1.69 -10.65
C ASP A 22 -4.87 -2.58 -10.48
N VAL A 23 -5.92 -2.08 -9.80
CA VAL A 23 -7.17 -2.84 -9.56
C VAL A 23 -8.31 -2.42 -10.49
N ASP A 24 -8.25 -1.23 -11.07
CA ASP A 24 -9.31 -0.68 -11.93
C ASP A 24 -8.70 0.29 -12.95
N VAL A 25 -9.17 0.24 -14.19
CA VAL A 25 -8.68 1.13 -15.25
C VAL A 25 -9.14 2.59 -15.04
N GLY A 26 -10.12 2.81 -14.18
CA GLY A 26 -10.67 4.14 -13.91
C GLY A 26 -11.62 4.62 -15.00
N ILE A 27 -11.98 5.90 -14.91
CA ILE A 27 -12.91 6.55 -15.84
C ILE A 27 -12.15 7.46 -16.80
N PRO A 28 -12.29 7.27 -18.13
CA PRO A 28 -11.66 8.13 -19.12
C PRO A 28 -11.96 9.62 -18.89
N GLY A 29 -10.92 10.43 -18.87
CA GLY A 29 -11.04 11.87 -18.65
C GLY A 29 -11.26 12.28 -17.19
N ILE A 30 -11.14 11.35 -16.23
CA ILE A 30 -11.03 11.67 -14.80
C ILE A 30 -9.60 11.39 -14.36
N GLY A 31 -8.89 12.45 -13.96
CA GLY A 31 -7.53 12.35 -13.43
C GLY A 31 -7.47 12.69 -11.94
N PRO A 32 -6.29 12.56 -11.31
CA PRO A 32 -6.11 12.80 -9.88
C PRO A 32 -6.62 14.18 -9.41
N GLN A 33 -6.39 15.23 -10.19
CA GLN A 33 -6.85 16.58 -9.83
C GLN A 33 -8.38 16.70 -9.78
N THR A 34 -9.08 16.05 -10.72
CA THR A 34 -10.54 15.98 -10.73
C THR A 34 -11.04 15.24 -9.50
N VAL A 35 -10.42 14.12 -9.13
CA VAL A 35 -10.81 13.37 -7.94
C VAL A 35 -10.56 14.17 -6.67
N LEU A 36 -9.42 14.86 -6.54
CA LEU A 36 -9.15 15.72 -5.40
C LEU A 36 -10.19 16.83 -5.22
N ALA A 37 -10.68 17.40 -6.32
CA ALA A 37 -11.79 18.35 -6.28
C ALA A 37 -13.10 17.69 -5.86
N LEU A 38 -13.43 16.49 -6.38
CA LEU A 38 -14.60 15.72 -5.97
C LEU A 38 -14.58 15.37 -4.47
N LEU A 39 -13.41 15.11 -3.89
CA LEU A 39 -13.27 14.84 -2.45
C LEU A 39 -13.63 16.04 -1.58
N ARG A 40 -13.43 17.27 -2.08
CA ARG A 40 -13.85 18.49 -1.36
C ARG A 40 -15.36 18.65 -1.32
N CYS A 41 -16.08 18.06 -2.28
CA CYS A 41 -17.54 18.03 -2.29
C CYS A 41 -18.15 17.07 -1.25
N SER A 42 -17.33 16.32 -0.49
CA SER A 42 -17.77 15.45 0.63
C SER A 42 -18.74 14.31 0.27
N PHE A 43 -18.84 13.91 -0.99
CA PHE A 43 -19.71 12.80 -1.42
C PHE A 43 -19.21 11.41 -1.01
N CYS A 44 -17.93 11.29 -0.62
CA CYS A 44 -17.21 10.02 -0.61
C CYS A 44 -16.49 9.75 0.71
N ASN A 45 -16.95 10.35 1.81
CA ASN A 45 -16.22 10.30 3.09
C ASN A 45 -16.42 8.99 3.87
N ASN A 46 -17.29 8.08 3.42
CA ASN A 46 -17.69 6.89 4.17
C ASN A 46 -17.66 5.59 3.34
N ILE A 47 -16.92 5.52 2.22
CA ILE A 47 -16.87 4.34 1.34
C ILE A 47 -16.53 3.06 2.12
N VAL A 48 -15.53 3.11 2.99
CA VAL A 48 -15.11 1.97 3.81
C VAL A 48 -16.24 1.50 4.73
N ALA A 49 -16.88 2.43 5.44
CA ALA A 49 -17.92 2.13 6.41
C ALA A 49 -19.20 1.62 5.72
N ASP A 50 -19.62 2.28 4.64
CA ASP A 50 -20.81 1.91 3.87
C ASP A 50 -20.59 0.57 3.16
N TYR A 51 -19.41 0.33 2.58
CA TYR A 51 -19.09 -0.96 1.97
C TYR A 51 -19.10 -2.08 3.02
N ALA A 52 -18.48 -1.89 4.18
CA ALA A 52 -18.52 -2.88 5.27
C ALA A 52 -19.97 -3.16 5.72
N ARG A 53 -20.80 -2.13 5.79
CA ARG A 53 -22.22 -2.24 6.16
C ARG A 53 -23.05 -2.99 5.12
N TRP A 54 -22.82 -2.77 3.83
CA TRP A 54 -23.70 -3.32 2.78
C TRP A 54 -23.13 -4.54 2.04
N SER A 55 -21.86 -4.89 2.25
CA SER A 55 -21.18 -5.99 1.54
C SER A 55 -21.86 -7.36 1.63
N HIS A 56 -22.66 -7.59 2.68
CA HIS A 56 -23.41 -8.83 2.87
C HIS A 56 -24.77 -8.86 2.15
N SER A 57 -25.21 -7.74 1.57
CA SER A 57 -26.49 -7.61 0.85
C SER A 57 -26.26 -7.03 -0.55
N PRO A 58 -26.23 -7.89 -1.59
CA PRO A 58 -25.94 -7.45 -2.97
C PRO A 58 -26.86 -6.34 -3.48
N ASP A 59 -28.15 -6.37 -3.12
CA ASP A 59 -29.13 -5.38 -3.56
C ASP A 59 -28.87 -4.00 -2.94
N LEU A 60 -28.61 -3.97 -1.62
CA LEU A 60 -28.32 -2.72 -0.91
C LEU A 60 -26.98 -2.13 -1.33
N LEU A 61 -25.97 -2.98 -1.55
CA LEU A 61 -24.67 -2.56 -2.07
C LEU A 61 -24.81 -1.93 -3.46
N SER A 62 -25.63 -2.53 -4.32
CA SER A 62 -25.89 -2.02 -5.67
C SER A 62 -26.58 -0.66 -5.65
N LEU A 63 -27.56 -0.47 -4.75
CA LEU A 63 -28.22 0.82 -4.55
C LEU A 63 -27.24 1.89 -4.06
N TYR A 64 -26.42 1.58 -3.06
CA TYR A 64 -25.38 2.49 -2.56
C TYR A 64 -24.41 2.91 -3.69
N PHE A 65 -23.93 1.95 -4.47
CA PHE A 65 -23.04 2.20 -5.60
C PHE A 65 -23.70 3.05 -6.68
N GLN A 66 -24.99 2.85 -6.95
CA GLN A 66 -25.76 3.67 -7.87
C GLN A 66 -25.90 5.11 -7.36
N GLU A 67 -26.17 5.32 -6.07
CA GLU A 67 -26.27 6.64 -5.44
C GLU A 67 -24.93 7.39 -5.47
N LEU A 68 -23.84 6.70 -5.15
CA LEU A 68 -22.48 7.23 -5.23
C LEU A 68 -22.15 7.67 -6.66
N LYS A 69 -22.39 6.79 -7.64
CA LYS A 69 -22.19 7.07 -9.06
C LYS A 69 -22.99 8.28 -9.52
N GLN A 70 -24.27 8.37 -9.14
CA GLN A 70 -25.15 9.48 -9.51
C GLN A 70 -24.72 10.80 -8.88
N SER A 71 -24.24 10.78 -7.63
CA SER A 71 -23.73 11.98 -6.96
C SER A 71 -22.52 12.55 -7.71
N ILE A 72 -21.56 11.68 -8.07
CA ILE A 72 -20.37 12.08 -8.83
C ILE A 72 -20.75 12.53 -10.24
N PHE A 73 -21.65 11.81 -10.92
CA PHE A 73 -22.14 12.18 -12.25
C PHE A 73 -22.75 13.59 -12.27
N ASN A 74 -23.63 13.88 -11.31
CA ASN A 74 -24.27 15.18 -11.19
C ASN A 74 -23.25 16.29 -10.93
N GLU A 75 -22.25 16.03 -10.09
CA GLU A 75 -21.18 17.00 -9.85
C GLU A 75 -20.35 17.25 -11.11
N LEU A 76 -19.95 16.20 -11.84
CA LEU A 76 -19.19 16.35 -13.09
C LEU A 76 -19.98 17.16 -14.14
N ARG A 77 -21.30 16.96 -14.25
CA ARG A 77 -22.13 17.72 -15.20
C ARG A 77 -22.34 19.18 -14.79
N THR A 78 -22.60 19.42 -13.51
CA THR A 78 -23.12 20.72 -13.06
C THR A 78 -22.05 21.60 -12.42
N ASN A 79 -21.03 20.98 -11.83
CA ASN A 79 -20.06 21.60 -10.92
C ASN A 79 -20.78 22.43 -9.85
N LYS A 80 -21.79 21.85 -9.20
CA LYS A 80 -22.70 22.55 -8.28
C LYS A 80 -21.93 23.11 -7.08
N HIS A 81 -20.90 22.39 -6.60
CA HIS A 81 -20.09 22.83 -5.48
C HIS A 81 -19.00 23.82 -5.89
N GLY A 82 -18.67 23.90 -7.18
CA GLY A 82 -17.67 24.83 -7.70
C GLY A 82 -16.22 24.42 -7.44
N GLU A 83 -15.98 23.20 -6.97
CA GLU A 83 -14.64 22.68 -6.67
C GLU A 83 -13.88 22.21 -7.92
N LEU A 84 -14.61 21.80 -8.97
CA LEU A 84 -14.00 21.43 -10.25
C LEU A 84 -13.55 22.71 -10.98
N SER A 85 -12.43 22.64 -11.71
CA SER A 85 -11.95 23.76 -12.55
C SER A 85 -12.93 24.13 -13.67
N SER A 86 -13.71 23.16 -14.14
CA SER A 86 -14.76 23.32 -15.15
C SER A 86 -15.73 22.14 -15.07
N ARG A 87 -16.88 22.26 -15.75
CA ARG A 87 -17.80 21.13 -15.94
C ARG A 87 -17.17 20.10 -16.88
N LEU A 88 -17.38 18.82 -16.60
CA LEU A 88 -16.78 17.70 -17.32
C LEU A 88 -17.87 16.76 -17.88
N PRO A 89 -18.72 17.23 -18.82
CA PRO A 89 -19.82 16.42 -19.35
C PRO A 89 -19.35 15.16 -20.10
N GLY A 90 -18.19 15.21 -20.76
CA GLY A 90 -17.60 14.03 -21.42
C GLY A 90 -17.21 12.95 -20.41
N SER A 91 -16.55 13.33 -19.32
CA SER A 91 -16.20 12.41 -18.24
C SER A 91 -17.44 11.91 -17.49
N ALA A 92 -18.48 12.75 -17.34
CA ALA A 92 -19.76 12.32 -16.77
C ALA A 92 -20.42 11.23 -17.64
N TYR A 93 -20.43 11.40 -18.96
CA TYR A 93 -20.94 10.38 -19.88
C TYR A 93 -20.11 9.09 -19.84
N ALA A 94 -18.78 9.20 -19.77
CA ALA A 94 -17.91 8.04 -19.58
C ALA A 94 -18.21 7.29 -18.27
N LEU A 95 -18.41 8.02 -17.17
CA LEU A 95 -18.80 7.47 -15.88
C LEU A 95 -20.14 6.74 -15.98
N GLU A 96 -21.16 7.36 -16.58
CA GLU A 96 -22.50 6.79 -16.73
C GLU A 96 -22.49 5.44 -17.45
N ASN A 97 -21.71 5.31 -18.52
CA ASN A 97 -21.58 4.08 -19.31
C ASN A 97 -20.62 3.03 -18.71
N SER A 98 -19.94 3.37 -17.61
CA SER A 98 -19.03 2.45 -16.93
C SER A 98 -19.75 1.54 -15.93
N ARG A 99 -19.06 0.48 -15.48
CA ARG A 99 -19.48 -0.38 -14.36
C ARG A 99 -19.08 0.17 -12.98
N PHE A 100 -18.69 1.44 -12.90
CA PHE A 100 -18.21 2.04 -11.65
C PHE A 100 -19.34 2.17 -10.61
N PRO A 101 -19.02 1.96 -9.32
CA PRO A 101 -17.83 1.24 -8.83
C PRO A 101 -18.03 -0.27 -8.96
N SER A 102 -16.97 -0.99 -9.31
CA SER A 102 -16.96 -2.46 -9.32
C SER A 102 -16.74 -2.97 -7.89
N SER A 103 -17.64 -3.84 -7.41
CA SER A 103 -17.53 -4.46 -6.08
C SER A 103 -16.19 -5.18 -5.89
N ALA A 104 -15.70 -5.87 -6.92
CA ALA A 104 -14.41 -6.55 -6.88
C ALA A 104 -13.24 -5.57 -6.75
N SER A 105 -13.30 -4.42 -7.43
CA SER A 105 -12.25 -3.39 -7.35
C SER A 105 -12.21 -2.76 -5.96
N VAL A 106 -13.39 -2.46 -5.38
CA VAL A 106 -13.51 -1.96 -4.00
C VAL A 106 -12.97 -2.98 -2.99
N ALA A 107 -13.33 -4.25 -3.15
CA ALA A 107 -12.84 -5.33 -2.29
C ALA A 107 -11.31 -5.46 -2.36
N MET A 108 -10.73 -5.39 -3.57
CA MET A 108 -9.27 -5.43 -3.76
C MET A 108 -8.56 -4.25 -3.10
N CYS A 109 -9.14 -3.05 -3.11
CA CYS A 109 -8.57 -1.90 -2.38
C CYS A 109 -8.61 -2.09 -0.86
N LEU A 110 -9.67 -2.70 -0.33
CA LEU A 110 -9.89 -2.84 1.11
C LEU A 110 -9.16 -4.03 1.73
N ALA A 111 -9.14 -5.15 1.02
CA ALA A 111 -8.59 -6.41 1.49
C ALA A 111 -7.85 -7.11 0.32
N PRO A 112 -6.71 -6.55 -0.13
CA PRO A 112 -5.94 -7.18 -1.20
C PRO A 112 -5.47 -8.57 -0.75
N PRO A 113 -5.54 -9.59 -1.63
CA PRO A 113 -4.96 -10.89 -1.36
C PRO A 113 -3.48 -10.76 -1.01
N SER A 114 -3.08 -11.37 0.09
CA SER A 114 -1.71 -11.37 0.59
C SER A 114 -1.32 -12.81 0.94
N ALA A 115 -0.02 -13.04 1.17
CA ALA A 115 0.48 -14.33 1.67
C ALA A 115 -0.12 -14.76 3.02
N TRP A 116 -0.90 -13.88 3.67
CA TRP A 116 -1.53 -14.11 4.97
C TRP A 116 -3.06 -14.16 4.90
N SER A 117 -3.65 -14.06 3.70
CA SER A 117 -5.11 -14.06 3.53
C SER A 117 -5.75 -15.38 3.97
N ASP A 118 -5.06 -16.52 3.80
CA ASP A 118 -5.59 -17.83 4.19
C ASP A 118 -5.46 -18.12 5.69
N THR A 119 -4.40 -17.60 6.32
CA THR A 119 -4.08 -17.90 7.72
C THR A 119 -4.58 -16.83 8.67
N ASN A 120 -4.92 -15.63 8.17
CA ASN A 120 -5.20 -14.41 8.94
C ASN A 120 -4.16 -14.13 10.04
N LYS A 121 -2.93 -14.64 9.84
CA LYS A 121 -1.84 -14.56 10.81
C LYS A 121 -0.63 -14.04 10.09
N ALA A 122 -0.25 -12.81 10.43
CA ALA A 122 1.05 -12.29 10.10
C ALA A 122 2.14 -13.24 10.65
N PRO A 123 3.25 -13.42 9.93
CA PRO A 123 4.33 -14.29 10.34
C PRO A 123 4.92 -13.71 11.62
N SER A 124 5.20 -14.58 12.59
CA SER A 124 5.85 -14.13 13.82
C SER A 124 7.24 -13.57 13.49
N THR A 125 7.46 -12.31 13.84
CA THR A 125 8.77 -11.66 13.74
C THR A 125 9.63 -11.90 14.98
N MET A 126 9.12 -12.57 16.03
CA MET A 126 9.86 -12.84 17.26
C MET A 126 11.14 -13.68 17.03
N GLY A 127 11.23 -14.43 15.93
CA GLY A 127 12.43 -15.18 15.54
C GLY A 127 13.34 -14.47 14.54
N TRP A 128 13.02 -13.24 14.13
CA TRP A 128 13.80 -12.46 13.19
C TRP A 128 14.96 -11.79 13.92
N GLY A 129 15.90 -12.61 14.39
CA GLY A 129 17.16 -12.12 14.91
C GLY A 129 18.10 -11.71 13.77
N THR A 130 18.95 -10.72 14.03
CA THR A 130 20.05 -10.37 13.15
C THR A 130 20.97 -11.58 13.01
N ARG A 131 21.02 -12.19 11.82
CA ARG A 131 21.89 -13.33 11.54
C ARG A 131 23.22 -12.81 11.03
N LEU A 132 24.32 -13.28 11.63
CA LEU A 132 25.64 -13.03 11.07
C LEU A 132 25.71 -13.68 9.67
N PRO A 133 26.17 -12.95 8.65
CA PRO A 133 26.46 -13.50 7.33
C PRO A 133 27.37 -14.72 7.44
N ASP A 134 27.00 -15.78 6.74
CA ASP A 134 27.83 -16.97 6.57
C ASP A 134 28.99 -16.63 5.63
N VAL A 135 30.16 -16.35 6.21
CA VAL A 135 31.35 -15.89 5.48
C VAL A 135 31.77 -16.88 4.39
N PRO A 136 31.83 -18.21 4.64
CA PRO A 136 32.07 -19.19 3.57
C PRO A 136 31.06 -19.15 2.42
N LYS A 137 29.76 -19.02 2.71
CA LYS A 137 28.75 -18.91 1.64
C LYS A 137 28.87 -17.61 0.86
N PHE A 138 29.19 -16.51 1.54
CA PHE A 138 29.43 -15.22 0.90
C PHE A 138 30.64 -15.27 -0.04
N THR A 139 31.77 -15.84 0.40
CA THR A 139 32.97 -15.95 -0.44
C THR A 139 32.73 -16.85 -1.65
N HIS A 140 31.99 -17.96 -1.47
CA HIS A 140 31.57 -18.81 -2.58
C HIS A 140 30.68 -18.06 -3.58
N PHE A 141 29.66 -17.32 -3.11
CA PHE A 141 28.81 -16.50 -3.96
C PHE A 141 29.60 -15.45 -4.75
N CYS A 142 30.56 -14.79 -4.12
CA CYS A 142 31.44 -13.83 -4.76
C CYS A 142 32.28 -14.44 -5.90
N ARG A 143 32.76 -15.68 -5.74
CA ARG A 143 33.59 -16.34 -6.76
C ARG A 143 32.75 -16.95 -7.87
N GLU A 144 31.75 -17.74 -7.52
CA GLU A 144 31.05 -18.59 -8.48
C GLU A 144 29.89 -17.87 -9.17
N ILE A 145 29.23 -16.93 -8.48
CA ILE A 145 28.06 -16.23 -9.04
C ILE A 145 28.45 -14.86 -9.57
N ILE A 146 29.21 -14.07 -8.80
CA ILE A 146 29.64 -12.74 -9.24
C ILE A 146 30.89 -12.81 -10.13
N GLY A 147 31.71 -13.87 -10.01
CA GLY A 147 32.91 -14.05 -10.85
C GLY A 147 34.17 -13.35 -10.35
N TYR A 148 34.24 -12.99 -9.06
CA TYR A 148 35.47 -12.39 -8.51
C TYR A 148 36.59 -13.42 -8.44
N SER A 149 37.59 -13.23 -9.30
CA SER A 149 38.65 -14.21 -9.56
C SER A 149 39.80 -14.18 -8.53
N SER A 150 39.83 -13.18 -7.63
CA SER A 150 40.91 -12.99 -6.66
C SER A 150 40.38 -12.87 -5.24
N ASP A 151 40.99 -13.64 -4.33
CA ASP A 151 40.76 -13.63 -2.89
C ASP A 151 40.90 -12.23 -2.30
N GLN A 152 41.84 -11.44 -2.83
CA GLN A 152 42.09 -10.07 -2.38
C GLN A 152 40.90 -9.16 -2.69
N ARG A 153 40.27 -9.36 -3.86
CA ARG A 153 39.08 -8.58 -4.24
C ARG A 153 37.86 -8.98 -3.43
N VAL A 154 37.70 -10.26 -3.10
CA VAL A 154 36.64 -10.73 -2.20
C VAL A 154 36.82 -10.14 -0.80
N LEU A 155 38.06 -10.09 -0.31
CA LEU A 155 38.38 -9.52 1.00
C LEU A 155 38.13 -8.01 1.06
N GLU A 156 38.51 -7.26 0.03
CA GLU A 156 38.25 -5.82 -0.07
C GLU A 156 36.74 -5.50 -0.02
N ILE A 157 35.92 -6.30 -0.71
CA ILE A 157 34.47 -6.14 -0.73
C ILE A 157 33.88 -6.50 0.63
N PHE A 158 34.36 -7.58 1.26
CA PHE A 158 33.96 -7.94 2.61
C PHE A 158 34.24 -6.80 3.60
N GLN A 159 35.45 -6.23 3.56
CA GLN A 159 35.85 -5.14 4.45
C GLN A 159 35.09 -3.84 4.19
N LYS A 160 34.80 -3.51 2.92
CA LYS A 160 34.08 -2.28 2.57
C LYS A 160 32.58 -2.36 2.84
N MET A 161 31.96 -3.50 2.56
CA MET A 161 30.50 -3.62 2.54
C MET A 161 29.94 -4.42 3.71
N LEU A 162 30.57 -5.54 4.07
CA LEU A 162 30.05 -6.44 5.10
C LEU A 162 30.50 -6.03 6.50
N TRP A 163 31.74 -5.53 6.65
CA TRP A 163 32.31 -5.22 7.96
C TRP A 163 31.49 -4.17 8.72
N LEU A 164 31.06 -3.10 8.05
CA LEU A 164 30.22 -2.07 8.67
C LEU A 164 28.85 -2.63 9.10
N ALA A 165 28.22 -3.45 8.26
CA ALA A 165 26.96 -4.09 8.58
C ALA A 165 27.09 -5.07 9.76
N LEU A 166 28.18 -5.85 9.79
CA LEU A 166 28.53 -6.77 10.88
C LEU A 166 28.71 -6.02 12.21
N VAL A 167 29.51 -4.95 12.21
CA VAL A 167 29.77 -4.15 13.41
C VAL A 167 28.49 -3.51 13.95
N MET A 168 27.62 -3.00 13.08
CA MET A 168 26.32 -2.44 13.50
C MET A 168 25.34 -3.50 14.04
N SER A 169 25.51 -4.76 13.64
CA SER A 169 24.66 -5.88 14.04
C SER A 169 25.00 -6.45 15.43
N ILE A 170 26.27 -6.35 15.86
CA ILE A 170 26.77 -6.96 17.10
C ILE A 170 26.15 -6.35 18.38
N PRO A 171 25.98 -5.01 18.53
CA PRO A 171 25.36 -4.42 19.72
C PRO A 171 23.90 -4.85 19.92
N GLN A 172 23.16 -5.02 18.82
CA GLN A 172 21.77 -5.49 18.86
C GLN A 172 21.66 -6.94 19.34
N ILE A 173 22.63 -7.79 18.97
CA ILE A 173 22.68 -9.19 19.41
C ILE A 173 23.00 -9.28 20.91
N GLN A 174 23.91 -8.45 21.45
CA GLN A 174 24.25 -8.49 22.88
C GLN A 174 23.13 -7.96 23.79
N LEU A 175 22.34 -6.97 23.38
CA LEU A 175 21.19 -6.47 24.14
C LEU A 175 20.04 -7.50 24.20
N ILE A 176 19.84 -8.29 23.13
CA ILE A 176 18.83 -9.35 23.08
C ILE A 176 19.25 -10.59 23.90
N VAL A 177 20.56 -10.91 23.94
CA VAL A 177 21.07 -12.04 24.73
C VAL A 177 21.24 -11.68 26.21
N GLY A 178 21.60 -10.43 26.53
CA GLY A 178 21.80 -9.95 27.91
C GLY A 178 20.52 -9.83 28.75
N SER A 179 19.34 -9.97 28.16
CA SER A 179 18.04 -9.97 28.87
C SER A 179 17.55 -11.37 29.30
N ASN A 180 18.33 -12.43 29.02
CA ASN A 180 17.99 -13.83 29.37
C ASN A 180 19.03 -14.57 30.23
N LEU A 181 19.96 -13.86 30.88
CA LEU A 181 20.92 -14.50 31.80
C LEU A 181 20.84 -13.88 33.20
N SER A 182 20.14 -14.58 34.10
CA SER A 182 20.38 -14.46 35.54
C SER A 182 21.81 -14.91 35.88
N PRO A 183 22.49 -14.29 36.86
CA PRO A 183 23.91 -14.50 37.08
C PRO A 183 24.19 -15.87 37.73
N LEU A 184 24.88 -16.74 36.98
CA LEU A 184 25.55 -17.92 37.52
C LEU A 184 26.93 -17.50 38.06
N PHE A 185 26.98 -17.09 39.32
CA PHE A 185 28.18 -17.18 40.15
C PHE A 185 27.76 -17.56 41.57
N PRO A 186 28.24 -18.69 42.14
CA PRO A 186 28.10 -18.96 43.57
C PRO A 186 29.21 -18.24 44.35
N GLN A 187 28.89 -17.83 45.58
CA GLN A 187 29.84 -17.35 46.58
C GLN A 187 30.75 -18.48 47.08
#